data_AF-A0A942R5Z0-F1
#
_entry.id   AF-A0A942R5Z0-F1
#
_cell.length_a   1.000
_cell.length_b   1.000
_cell.length_c   1.000
_cell.angle_alpha   90.00
_cell.angle_beta   90.00
_cell.angle_gamma   90.00
#
_symmetry.space_group_name_H-M   'P 1'
#
loop_
_entity.id
_entity.type
_entity.pdbx_description
1 polymer ?
#
loop_
_entity_poly.entity_id
_entity_poly.type
_entity_poly.pdbx_seq_one_letter_code
_entity_poly.pdbx_strand_id
1 'polypeptide(L)'
;MTNYKIVFENWEPNIKNLFLYSVIMLLAAFTAFSKSDKQGNGLLSSWVTCFATKGNYVFAGTCGGVFLSTDNGNSWTEKNTDLTIQSVQAIVTSGNNIFVGTYLGGVFISTNNGGSWGICIFFVPFCNLKCHTVYKIDFTKI
;
A
#
# COMPACT_ATOMS: atom_id res chain seq x y z
N MET A 1 27.99 -27.43 -48.10
CA MET A 1 27.25 -26.50 -47.24
C MET A 1 28.18 -25.35 -46.93
N THR A 2 27.96 -24.19 -47.53
CA THR A 2 28.88 -23.04 -47.42
C THR A 2 28.62 -22.33 -46.10
N ASN A 3 29.61 -22.34 -45.19
CA ASN A 3 29.54 -21.61 -43.94
C ASN A 3 29.68 -20.11 -44.20
N TYR A 4 28.62 -19.35 -43.94
CA TYR A 4 28.71 -17.89 -43.87
C TYR A 4 29.19 -17.51 -42.47
N LYS A 5 30.44 -17.04 -42.36
CA LYS A 5 30.95 -16.44 -41.12
C LYS A 5 30.67 -14.95 -41.20
N ILE A 6 29.76 -14.43 -40.38
CA ILE A 6 29.53 -12.99 -40.27
C ILE A 6 30.72 -12.41 -39.51
N VAL A 7 31.60 -11.69 -40.20
CA VAL A 7 32.80 -11.06 -39.63
C VAL A 7 32.51 -9.58 -39.38
N PHE A 8 32.34 -9.20 -38.11
CA PHE A 8 32.04 -7.82 -37.69
C PHE A 8 33.27 -6.89 -37.71
N GLU A 9 34.45 -7.43 -37.99
CA GLU A 9 35.73 -6.72 -37.89
C GLU A 9 35.86 -5.57 -38.92
N ASN A 10 35.13 -5.64 -40.04
CA ASN A 10 35.24 -4.70 -41.17
C ASN A 10 34.23 -3.55 -41.18
N TRP A 11 33.41 -3.39 -40.13
CA TRP A 11 32.44 -2.28 -40.10
C TRP A 11 33.13 -0.94 -39.81
N GLU A 12 32.64 0.13 -40.45
CA GLU A 12 33.04 1.50 -40.12
C GLU A 12 32.78 1.79 -38.63
N PRO A 13 33.67 2.52 -37.93
CA PRO A 13 33.56 2.77 -36.49
C PRO A 13 32.20 3.32 -36.05
N ASN A 14 31.59 4.19 -36.87
CA ASN A 14 30.30 4.80 -36.58
C ASN A 14 29.15 3.79 -36.61
N ILE A 15 29.19 2.81 -37.52
CA ILE A 15 28.15 1.77 -37.64
C ILE A 15 28.31 0.73 -36.52
N LYS A 16 29.55 0.39 -36.13
CA LYS A 16 29.82 -0.47 -34.96
C LYS A 16 29.24 0.11 -33.68
N ASN A 17 29.44 1.41 -33.46
CA ASN A 17 28.94 2.11 -32.28
C ASN A 17 27.42 2.18 -32.28
N LEU A 18 26.79 2.52 -33.41
CA LEU A 18 25.33 2.57 -33.52
C LEU A 18 24.69 1.20 -33.25
N PHE A 19 25.27 0.13 -33.78
CA PHE A 19 24.82 -1.24 -33.51
C PHE A 19 25.00 -1.61 -32.04
N LEU A 20 26.15 -1.31 -31.45
CA LEU A 20 26.43 -1.57 -30.03
C LEU A 20 25.44 -0.84 -29.12
N TYR A 21 25.13 0.44 -29.40
CA TYR A 21 24.11 1.17 -28.65
C TYR A 21 22.72 0.57 -28.81
N SER A 22 22.36 0.09 -30.00
CA SER A 22 21.05 -0.56 -30.21
C SER A 22 20.92 -1.87 -29.43
N VAL A 23 22.00 -2.66 -29.36
CA VAL A 23 22.06 -3.91 -28.59
C VAL A 23 22.00 -3.62 -27.09
N ILE A 24 22.74 -2.61 -26.61
CA ILE A 24 22.71 -2.19 -25.20
C ILE A 24 21.32 -1.69 -24.80
N MET A 25 20.67 -0.89 -25.64
CA MET A 25 19.31 -0.39 -25.40
C MET A 25 18.27 -1.52 -25.39
N LEU A 26 18.43 -2.51 -26.27
CA LEU A 26 17.55 -3.69 -26.32
C LEU A 26 17.74 -4.58 -25.09
N LEU A 27 18.97 -4.79 -24.64
CA LEU A 27 19.28 -5.53 -23.42
C LEU A 27 18.75 -4.81 -22.17
N ALA A 28 18.86 -3.47 -22.12
CA ALA A 28 18.30 -2.65 -21.04
C ALA A 28 16.77 -2.65 -21.01
N ALA A 29 16.11 -2.68 -22.18
CA ALA A 29 14.65 -2.83 -22.26
C ALA A 29 14.18 -4.22 -21.80
N PHE A 30 14.97 -5.26 -22.07
CA PHE A 30 14.66 -6.64 -21.66
C PHE A 30 14.69 -6.81 -20.14
N THR A 31 15.68 -6.23 -19.45
CA THR A 31 15.75 -6.28 -17.98
C THR A 31 14.67 -5.43 -17.30
N ALA A 32 14.22 -4.35 -17.94
CA ALA A 32 13.07 -3.57 -17.47
C ALA A 32 11.74 -4.34 -17.61
N PHE A 33 11.61 -5.18 -18.63
CA PHE A 33 10.41 -5.99 -18.86
C PHE A 33 10.32 -7.22 -17.94
N SER A 34 11.45 -7.77 -17.49
CA SER A 34 11.45 -8.95 -16.61
C SER A 34 11.07 -8.66 -15.16
N LYS A 35 10.90 -7.40 -14.77
CA LYS A 35 10.53 -7.03 -13.39
C LYS A 35 9.01 -6.92 -13.22
N SER A 36 8.29 -8.01 -13.44
CA SER A 36 7.00 -8.22 -12.78
C SER A 36 7.27 -9.01 -11.49
N ASP A 37 7.81 -8.34 -10.47
CA ASP A 37 8.06 -8.98 -9.18
C ASP A 37 6.71 -9.28 -8.53
N LYS A 38 6.16 -10.46 -8.78
CA LYS A 38 5.23 -11.09 -7.84
C LYS A 38 6.03 -11.51 -6.61
N GLN A 39 6.40 -10.55 -5.77
CA GLN A 39 6.98 -10.82 -4.45
C GLN A 39 6.18 -10.07 -3.40
N GLY A 40 4.93 -10.46 -3.19
CA GLY A 40 4.18 -10.03 -2.02
C GLY A 40 4.71 -10.71 -0.77
N ASN A 41 5.97 -10.52 -0.37
CA ASN A 41 6.46 -11.05 0.91
C ASN A 41 5.61 -10.45 2.04
N GLY A 42 4.78 -11.28 2.67
CA GLY A 42 3.93 -10.93 3.82
C GLY A 42 2.42 -11.08 3.61
N LEU A 43 1.87 -10.83 2.42
CA LEU A 43 0.40 -10.82 2.20
C LEU A 43 -0.16 -12.11 1.55
N LEU A 44 0.68 -13.15 1.38
CA LEU A 44 0.43 -14.27 0.45
C LEU A 44 -0.69 -15.26 0.82
N SER A 45 -1.28 -15.18 2.01
CA SER A 45 -2.24 -16.20 2.47
C SER A 45 -3.48 -15.65 3.16
N SER A 46 -3.68 -14.34 3.18
CA SER A 46 -4.81 -13.74 3.89
C SER A 46 -5.83 -13.18 2.91
N TRP A 47 -7.12 -13.48 3.14
CA TRP A 47 -8.19 -12.84 2.39
C TRP A 47 -8.23 -11.36 2.74
N VAL A 48 -7.89 -10.54 1.75
CA VAL A 48 -7.92 -9.09 1.88
C VAL A 48 -9.35 -8.61 1.71
N THR A 49 -9.85 -7.88 2.70
CA THR A 49 -11.22 -7.37 2.75
C THR A 49 -11.28 -5.89 2.36
N CYS A 50 -10.20 -5.13 2.62
CA CYS A 50 -10.16 -3.69 2.38
C CYS A 50 -8.74 -3.15 2.29
N PHE A 51 -8.61 -1.95 1.72
CA PHE A 51 -7.36 -1.18 1.68
C PHE A 51 -7.61 0.27 2.08
N ALA A 52 -6.59 0.91 2.65
CA ALA A 52 -6.57 2.34 2.91
C ALA A 52 -5.17 2.91 2.71
N THR A 53 -5.07 4.21 2.44
CA THR A 53 -3.79 4.89 2.25
C THR A 53 -3.67 6.08 3.21
N LYS A 54 -2.44 6.36 3.63
CA LYS A 54 -2.07 7.55 4.42
C LYS A 54 -0.69 8.02 3.99
N GLY A 55 -0.62 9.00 3.09
CA GLY A 55 0.65 9.39 2.46
C GLY A 55 1.26 8.21 1.69
N ASN A 56 2.52 7.87 1.97
CA ASN A 56 3.23 6.76 1.33
C ASN A 56 2.94 5.39 1.98
N TYR A 57 2.10 5.35 3.01
CA TYR A 57 1.71 4.12 3.70
C TYR A 57 0.46 3.52 3.06
N VAL A 58 0.51 2.23 2.75
CA VAL A 58 -0.63 1.44 2.30
C VAL A 58 -0.99 0.43 3.37
N PHE A 59 -2.24 0.43 3.81
CA PHE A 59 -2.78 -0.51 4.78
C PHE A 59 -3.69 -1.50 4.06
N ALA A 60 -3.56 -2.78 4.39
CA ALA A 60 -4.45 -3.85 3.95
C ALA A 60 -5.13 -4.46 5.17
N GLY A 61 -6.46 -4.50 5.17
CA GLY A 61 -7.24 -5.22 6.15
C GLY A 61 -7.53 -6.62 5.64
N THR A 62 -7.31 -7.61 6.50
CA THR A 62 -7.52 -9.01 6.15
C THR A 62 -8.28 -9.74 7.26
N CYS A 63 -8.65 -10.99 7.02
CA CYS A 63 -9.21 -11.84 8.08
C CYS A 63 -8.22 -12.15 9.22
N GLY A 64 -6.92 -11.92 9.01
CA GLY A 64 -5.83 -12.13 9.96
C GLY A 64 -5.18 -10.83 10.47
N GLY A 65 -5.83 -9.69 10.26
CA GLY A 65 -5.42 -8.42 10.86
C GLY A 65 -5.10 -7.32 9.85
N VAL A 66 -4.27 -6.38 10.27
CA VAL A 66 -3.83 -5.23 9.46
C VAL A 66 -2.39 -5.44 9.02
N PHE A 67 -2.14 -5.22 7.74
CA PHE A 67 -0.81 -5.22 7.15
C PHE A 67 -0.48 -3.82 6.65
N LEU A 68 0.78 -3.42 6.80
CA LEU A 68 1.31 -2.15 6.33
C LEU A 68 2.39 -2.39 5.28
N SER A 69 2.29 -1.68 4.17
CA SER A 69 3.36 -1.50 3.20
C SER A 69 3.86 -0.06 3.21
N THR A 70 5.19 0.09 3.18
CA THR A 70 5.89 1.38 3.11
C THR A 70 6.57 1.60 1.74
N ASP A 71 6.38 0.68 0.81
CA ASP A 71 7.09 0.58 -0.47
C ASP A 71 6.11 0.36 -1.63
N ASN A 72 4.93 0.98 -1.56
CA ASN A 72 3.87 0.92 -2.58
C ASN A 72 3.33 -0.49 -2.87
N GLY A 73 3.24 -1.33 -1.84
CA GLY A 73 2.67 -2.67 -1.92
C GLY A 73 3.65 -3.77 -2.30
N ASN A 74 4.95 -3.46 -2.43
CA ASN A 74 5.98 -4.45 -2.75
C ASN A 74 6.28 -5.38 -1.57
N SER A 75 6.23 -4.89 -0.33
CA SER A 75 6.36 -5.70 0.88
C SER A 75 5.35 -5.30 1.95
N TRP A 76 4.99 -6.25 2.81
CA TRP A 76 3.95 -6.08 3.81
C TRP A 76 4.44 -6.54 5.19
N THR A 77 4.20 -5.72 6.20
CA THR A 77 4.50 -6.00 7.61
C THR A 77 3.23 -6.04 8.42
N GLU A 78 3.06 -7.07 9.26
CA GLU A 78 1.91 -7.17 10.17
C GLU A 78 1.91 -6.05 11.22
N LYS A 79 0.72 -5.50 11.47
CA LYS A 79 0.46 -4.40 12.41
C LYS A 79 -0.73 -4.77 13.30
N ASN A 80 -0.57 -5.84 14.07
CA ASN A 80 -1.63 -6.44 14.89
C ASN A 80 -1.47 -6.23 16.41
N THR A 81 -0.48 -5.44 16.83
CA THR A 81 -0.21 -5.19 18.26
C THR A 81 -1.43 -4.55 18.94
N ASP A 82 -1.91 -5.18 20.02
CA ASP A 82 -3.10 -4.78 20.78
C ASP A 82 -4.44 -4.86 20.01
N LEU A 83 -4.43 -5.43 18.81
CA LEU A 83 -5.64 -5.73 18.03
C LEU A 83 -6.21 -7.08 18.49
N THR A 84 -7.10 -7.06 19.48
CA THR A 84 -7.65 -8.28 20.09
C THR A 84 -8.54 -9.09 19.15
N ILE A 85 -9.12 -8.45 18.12
CA ILE A 85 -9.93 -9.09 17.08
C ILE A 85 -9.35 -8.75 15.71
N GLN A 86 -8.86 -9.76 15.00
CA GLN A 86 -8.08 -9.59 13.76
C GLN A 86 -8.91 -9.66 12.49
N SER A 87 -10.20 -10.00 12.56
CA SER A 87 -11.06 -10.02 11.37
C SER A 87 -11.40 -8.60 10.95
N VAL A 88 -10.56 -7.98 10.13
CA VAL A 88 -10.75 -6.62 9.67
C VAL A 88 -11.75 -6.59 8.52
N GLN A 89 -12.73 -5.70 8.60
CA GLN A 89 -13.78 -5.50 7.60
C GLN A 89 -13.65 -4.15 6.89
N ALA A 90 -13.12 -3.14 7.60
CA ALA A 90 -12.94 -1.81 7.05
C ALA A 90 -11.73 -1.13 7.68
N ILE A 91 -11.03 -0.33 6.88
CA ILE A 91 -9.99 0.59 7.34
C ILE A 91 -10.28 1.97 6.79
N VAL A 92 -10.21 3.00 7.65
CA VAL A 92 -10.37 4.40 7.27
C VAL A 92 -9.27 5.22 7.90
N THR A 93 -8.71 6.16 7.15
CA THR A 93 -7.69 7.09 7.62
C THR A 93 -8.30 8.49 7.75
N SER A 94 -8.01 9.20 8.84
CA SER A 94 -8.46 10.58 9.05
C SER A 94 -7.39 11.38 9.77
N GLY A 95 -6.77 12.32 9.06
CA GLY A 95 -5.60 13.05 9.54
C GLY A 95 -4.49 12.09 9.96
N ASN A 96 -4.10 12.14 11.24
CA ASN A 96 -3.08 11.25 11.79
C ASN A 96 -3.61 9.91 12.28
N ASN A 97 -4.92 9.72 12.34
CA ASN A 97 -5.54 8.55 12.94
C ASN A 97 -5.95 7.52 11.89
N ILE A 98 -5.94 6.26 12.30
CA ILE A 98 -6.40 5.12 11.50
C ILE A 98 -7.47 4.40 12.31
N PHE A 99 -8.60 4.13 11.67
CA PHE A 99 -9.72 3.42 12.25
C PHE A 99 -9.86 2.07 11.57
N VAL A 100 -10.04 1.03 12.36
CA VAL A 100 -10.23 -0.35 11.90
C VAL A 100 -11.56 -0.86 12.43
N GLY A 101 -12.47 -1.19 11.52
CA GLY A 101 -13.70 -1.89 11.83
C GLY A 101 -13.43 -3.40 11.82
N THR A 102 -13.70 -4.07 12.92
CA THR A 102 -13.51 -5.51 13.05
C THR A 102 -14.85 -6.24 13.09
N TYR A 103 -14.89 -7.47 12.58
CA TYR A 103 -16.05 -8.34 12.72
C TYR A 103 -16.23 -8.71 14.19
N LEU A 104 -17.35 -8.29 14.81
CA LEU A 104 -17.73 -8.53 16.21
C LEU A 104 -16.88 -7.83 17.29
N GLY A 105 -15.71 -7.26 16.95
CA GLY A 105 -14.82 -6.58 17.91
C GLY A 105 -15.02 -5.06 18.02
N GLY A 106 -15.90 -4.47 17.20
CA GLY A 106 -16.13 -3.03 17.17
C GLY A 106 -15.03 -2.28 16.39
N VAL A 107 -14.83 -0.99 16.75
CA VAL A 107 -13.88 -0.10 16.09
C VAL A 107 -12.63 0.07 16.94
N PHE A 108 -11.47 -0.13 16.33
CA PHE A 108 -10.17 0.17 16.90
C PHE A 108 -9.59 1.43 16.27
N ILE A 109 -8.78 2.17 17.03
CA ILE A 109 -8.08 3.37 16.57
C ILE A 109 -6.58 3.22 16.81
N SER A 110 -5.78 3.65 15.84
CA SER A 110 -4.34 3.82 15.97
C SER A 110 -3.95 5.26 15.66
N THR A 111 -3.12 5.84 16.53
CA THR A 111 -2.55 7.19 16.38
C THR A 111 -1.06 7.15 16.00
N ASN A 112 -0.49 5.95 15.86
CA ASN A 112 0.93 5.70 15.63
C ASN A 112 1.17 4.83 14.37
N ASN A 113 0.38 5.04 13.32
CA ASN A 113 0.49 4.35 12.03
C ASN A 113 0.37 2.82 12.12
N GLY A 114 -0.50 2.31 13.00
CA GLY A 114 -0.69 0.87 13.22
C GLY A 114 0.35 0.23 14.13
N GLY A 115 1.19 1.02 14.81
CA GLY A 115 2.14 0.50 15.81
C GLY A 115 1.45 -0.17 17.00
N SER A 116 0.29 0.37 17.40
CA SER A 116 -0.63 -0.24 18.37
C SER A 116 -2.06 0.22 18.12
N TRP A 117 -3.02 -0.57 18.63
CA TRP A 117 -4.45 -0.34 18.50
C TRP A 117 -5.11 -0.18 19.86
N GLY A 118 -5.88 0.90 20.03
CA GLY A 118 -6.77 1.09 21.17
C GLY A 118 -8.21 0.86 20.76
N ILE A 119 -9.03 0.30 21.64
CA ILE A 119 -10.47 0.20 21.41
C ILE A 119 -11.08 1.60 21.41
N CYS A 120 -11.83 1.94 20.36
CA CYS A 120 -12.59 3.19 20.31
C CYS A 120 -13.92 3.01 21.08
N ILE A 121 -13.87 3.13 22.40
CA ILE A 121 -15.05 3.04 23.28
C ILE A 121 -16.01 4.22 23.16
N PHE A 122 -15.68 5.25 22.37
CA PHE A 122 -16.53 6.43 22.18
C PHE A 122 -17.71 6.20 21.22
N PHE A 123 -17.81 5.03 20.57
CA PHE A 123 -18.96 4.70 19.73
C PHE A 123 -20.13 4.00 20.46
N VAL A 124 -19.99 3.74 21.77
CA VAL A 124 -21.01 3.02 22.56
C VAL A 124 -21.86 3.84 23.55
N PRO A 125 -21.85 5.20 23.55
CA PRO A 125 -22.99 5.93 24.11
C PRO A 125 -23.61 6.96 23.15
N PHE A 126 -23.57 6.76 21.83
CA PHE A 126 -24.39 7.56 20.90
C PHE A 126 -25.74 6.92 20.52
N CYS A 127 -26.22 5.94 21.30
CA CYS A 127 -27.65 5.58 21.31
C CYS A 127 -28.41 6.21 22.49
N ASN A 128 -27.98 7.41 22.90
CA ASN A 128 -28.82 8.36 23.62
C ASN A 128 -28.60 9.75 23.00
N LEU A 129 -29.23 9.94 21.84
CA LEU A 129 -29.42 11.26 21.23
C LEU A 129 -30.17 12.16 22.23
N LYS A 130 -29.44 12.92 23.04
CA LYS A 130 -29.79 14.34 23.18
C LYS A 130 -29.04 15.07 22.08
N CYS A 131 -29.75 15.31 20.99
CA CYS A 131 -29.38 16.34 20.03
C CYS A 131 -29.26 17.69 20.78
N HIS A 132 -28.04 18.17 20.99
CA HIS A 132 -27.73 19.52 21.45
C HIS A 132 -26.22 19.74 21.21
N THR A 133 -25.70 20.70 20.46
CA THR A 133 -26.24 21.81 19.69
C THR A 133 -25.18 22.15 18.64
N VAL A 134 -25.66 22.53 17.46
CA VAL A 134 -24.92 23.04 16.30
C VAL A 134 -24.03 24.23 16.69
N TYR A 135 -22.79 24.26 16.18
CA TYR A 135 -21.91 25.43 16.25
C TYR A 135 -22.63 26.66 15.66
N LYS A 136 -22.98 27.64 16.50
CA LYS A 136 -23.57 28.91 16.05
C LYS A 136 -22.44 29.80 15.53
N ILE A 137 -22.41 30.07 14.23
CA ILE A 137 -21.58 31.13 13.63
C ILE A 137 -22.33 32.45 13.87
N ASP A 138 -21.71 33.38 14.59
CA ASP A 138 -22.29 34.69 14.92
C ASP A 138 -21.84 35.74 13.89
N PHE A 139 -22.77 36.33 13.15
CA PHE A 139 -22.50 37.33 12.11
C PHE A 139 -22.71 38.78 12.60
N THR A 140 -22.84 39.02 13.90
CA THR A 140 -23.10 40.37 14.43
C THR A 140 -21.86 41.26 14.62
N LYS A 141 -20.74 40.92 13.99
CA LYS A 141 -19.54 41.79 13.90
C LYS A 141 -19.09 42.02 12.45
N ILE A 142 -20.03 42.43 11.60
CA ILE A 142 -19.77 43.26 10.42
C ILE A 142 -20.79 44.40 10.42
#